data_AF-A0A924IZ43-F1
#
_entry.id   AF-A0A924IZ43-F1
#
_cell.length_a   1.000
_cell.length_b   1.000
_cell.length_c   1.000
_cell.angle_alpha   90.00
_cell.angle_beta   90.00
_cell.angle_gamma   90.00
#
_symmetry.space_group_name_H-M   'P 1'
#
loop_
_entity.id
_entity.type
_entity.pdbx_description
1 polymer ?
#
loop_
_entity_poly.entity_id
_entity_poly.type
_entity_poly.pdbx_seq_one_letter_code
_entity_poly.pdbx_strand_id
1 'polypeptide(L)'
;MNLKKTSLIITKWFFICVLIGVFSGCASAFFLVSLEWVTQCRELHNWIIWSLPIGGLFIGLLYHFYGTDVVKGNNLLLEEYENPKKTIPLKMAPIVLVSTLITHLFGGSAGREGTAVQMSAAIADQFTGIFKLDNSDRKTLI
;
A
#
# COMPACT_ATOMS: atom_id res chain seq x y z
N MET A 1 13.90 9.25 -35.32
CA MET A 1 13.36 8.43 -34.22
C MET A 1 13.80 6.98 -34.44
N ASN A 2 14.50 6.36 -33.49
CA ASN A 2 15.02 4.99 -33.68
C ASN A 2 13.95 3.96 -33.28
N LEU A 3 13.21 3.45 -34.27
CA LEU A 3 12.07 2.53 -34.09
C LEU A 3 12.39 1.32 -33.19
N LYS A 4 13.60 0.77 -33.27
CA LYS A 4 14.03 -0.36 -32.43
C LYS A 4 14.12 0.03 -30.96
N LYS A 5 14.64 1.22 -30.66
CA LYS A 5 14.75 1.73 -29.29
C LYS A 5 13.37 2.01 -28.69
N THR A 6 12.46 2.59 -29.48
CA THR A 6 11.08 2.84 -29.06
C THR A 6 10.32 1.54 -28.78
N SER A 7 10.44 0.53 -29.63
CA SER A 7 9.81 -0.78 -29.44
C SER A 7 10.28 -1.49 -28.16
N LEU A 8 11.58 -1.43 -27.85
CA LEU A 8 12.13 -2.00 -26.62
C LEU A 8 11.60 -1.31 -25.36
N ILE A 9 11.50 0.03 -25.38
CA ILE A 9 10.97 0.81 -24.26
C ILE A 9 9.50 0.46 -24.01
N ILE A 10 8.69 0.41 -25.06
CA ILE A 10 7.27 0.05 -24.95
C ILE A 10 7.10 -1.36 -24.38
N THR A 11 7.88 -2.32 -24.87
CA THR A 11 7.81 -3.71 -24.39
C THR A 11 8.20 -3.82 -22.93
N LYS A 12 9.28 -3.13 -22.51
CA LYS A 12 9.72 -3.06 -21.11
C LYS A 12 8.61 -2.50 -20.21
N TRP A 13 8.06 -1.34 -20.57
CA TRP A 13 7.03 -0.67 -19.78
C TRP A 13 5.72 -1.43 -19.75
N PHE A 14 5.32 -2.04 -20.87
CA PHE A 14 4.16 -2.91 -20.92
C PHE A 14 4.29 -4.05 -19.90
N PHE A 15 5.43 -4.72 -19.85
CA PHE A 15 5.67 -5.80 -18.90
C PHE A 15 5.66 -5.32 -17.43
N ILE A 16 6.30 -4.18 -17.15
CA ILE A 16 6.31 -3.59 -15.80
C ILE A 16 4.88 -3.23 -15.36
N CYS A 17 4.11 -2.55 -16.20
CA CYS A 17 2.72 -2.16 -15.90
C CYS A 17 1.83 -3.38 -15.67
N VAL A 18 1.98 -4.44 -16.47
CA VAL A 18 1.22 -5.69 -16.29
C VAL A 18 1.53 -6.32 -14.94
N LEU A 19 2.82 -6.44 -14.58
CA LEU A 19 3.19 -7.02 -13.28
C LEU A 19 2.67 -6.20 -12.11
N ILE A 20 2.87 -4.88 -12.14
CA ILE A 20 2.38 -3.99 -11.09
C ILE A 20 0.86 -4.06 -10.98
N GLY A 21 0.15 -4.03 -12.11
CA GLY A 21 -1.30 -4.16 -12.15
C GLY A 21 -1.81 -5.46 -11.55
N VAL A 22 -1.15 -6.59 -11.84
CA VAL A 22 -1.49 -7.89 -11.24
C VAL A 22 -1.27 -7.87 -9.73
N PHE A 23 -0.09 -7.47 -9.25
CA PHE A 23 0.20 -7.50 -7.82
C PHE A 23 -0.62 -6.49 -7.01
N SER A 24 -0.73 -5.25 -7.48
CA SER A 24 -1.56 -4.19 -6.87
C SER A 24 -3.04 -4.57 -6.90
N GLY A 25 -3.53 -5.12 -8.02
CA GLY A 25 -4.92 -5.56 -8.17
C GLY A 25 -5.25 -6.72 -7.23
N CYS A 26 -4.40 -7.75 -7.15
CA CYS A 26 -4.56 -8.85 -6.21
C CYS A 26 -4.53 -8.37 -4.75
N ALA A 27 -3.59 -7.50 -4.41
CA ALA A 27 -3.48 -6.95 -3.05
C ALA A 27 -4.71 -6.11 -2.67
N SER A 28 -5.23 -5.30 -3.60
CA SER A 28 -6.43 -4.49 -3.42
C SER A 28 -7.69 -5.35 -3.31
N ALA A 29 -7.83 -6.38 -4.14
CA ALA A 29 -8.94 -7.32 -4.07
C ALA A 29 -8.94 -8.07 -2.72
N PHE A 30 -7.78 -8.56 -2.29
CA PHE A 30 -7.62 -9.19 -0.98
C PHE A 30 -8.00 -8.24 0.17
N PHE A 31 -7.52 -7.00 0.10
CA PHE A 31 -7.85 -5.96 1.07
C PHE A 31 -9.36 -5.71 1.14
N LEU A 32 -10.02 -5.49 0.01
CA LEU A 32 -11.46 -5.19 -0.03
C LEU A 32 -12.32 -6.36 0.46
N VAL A 33 -11.98 -7.60 0.07
CA VAL A 33 -12.70 -8.80 0.55
C VAL A 33 -12.52 -8.96 2.07
N SER A 34 -11.30 -8.76 2.57
CA SER A 34 -11.03 -8.82 4.01
C SER A 34 -11.73 -7.70 4.77
N LEU A 35 -11.78 -6.50 4.19
CA LEU A 35 -12.42 -5.31 4.76
C LEU A 35 -13.93 -5.50 4.88
N GLU A 36 -14.55 -6.04 3.83
CA GLU A 36 -15.97 -6.41 3.83
C GLU A 36 -16.24 -7.44 4.93
N TRP A 37 -15.41 -8.48 5.02
CA TRP A 37 -15.56 -9.52 6.02
C TRP A 37 -15.49 -8.98 7.47
N VAL A 38 -14.48 -8.15 7.80
CA VAL A 38 -14.40 -7.54 9.15
C VAL A 38 -15.55 -6.57 9.43
N THR A 39 -16.06 -5.89 8.40
CA THR A 39 -17.19 -4.97 8.54
C THR A 39 -18.48 -5.74 8.84
N GLN A 40 -18.73 -6.84 8.14
CA GLN A 40 -19.85 -7.74 8.43
C GLN A 40 -19.75 -8.35 9.83
N CYS A 41 -18.55 -8.80 10.23
CA CYS A 41 -18.30 -9.31 11.58
C CYS A 41 -18.65 -8.27 12.67
N ARG A 42 -18.26 -7.00 12.46
CA ARG A 42 -18.61 -5.89 13.34
C ARG A 42 -20.12 -5.66 13.40
N GLU A 43 -20.81 -5.65 12.25
CA GLU A 43 -22.26 -5.41 12.18
C GLU A 43 -23.08 -6.50 12.89
N LEU A 44 -22.60 -7.75 12.85
CA LEU A 44 -23.17 -8.85 13.62
C LEU A 44 -22.90 -8.74 15.13
N HIS A 45 -21.83 -8.05 15.53
CA HIS A 45 -21.35 -7.97 16.91
C HIS A 45 -21.07 -6.51 17.33
N ASN A 46 -22.12 -5.70 17.41
CA ASN A 46 -22.00 -4.27 17.75
C ASN A 46 -21.24 -3.96 19.05
N TRP A 47 -21.18 -4.92 19.99
CA TRP A 47 -20.43 -4.76 21.23
C TRP A 47 -18.91 -4.67 21.02
N ILE A 48 -18.37 -5.12 19.89
CA ILE A 48 -16.94 -5.02 19.56
C ILE A 48 -16.46 -3.56 19.53
N ILE A 49 -17.37 -2.60 19.29
CA ILE A 49 -17.03 -1.17 19.29
C ILE A 49 -16.45 -0.71 20.64
N TRP A 50 -16.86 -1.32 21.76
CA TRP A 50 -16.30 -1.01 23.08
C TRP A 50 -14.80 -1.33 23.20
N SER A 51 -14.29 -2.24 22.36
CA SER A 51 -12.86 -2.57 22.27
C SER A 51 -12.06 -1.71 21.31
N LEU A 52 -12.65 -0.66 20.72
CA LEU A 52 -11.94 0.32 19.87
C LEU A 52 -10.69 0.93 20.52
N PRO A 53 -10.66 1.32 21.81
CA PRO A 53 -9.45 1.83 22.45
C PRO A 53 -8.31 0.80 22.45
N ILE A 54 -8.64 -0.48 22.62
CA ILE A 54 -7.68 -1.58 22.63
C ILE A 54 -7.14 -1.80 21.20
N GLY A 55 -8.02 -1.75 20.19
CA GLY A 55 -7.61 -1.80 18.79
C GLY A 55 -6.67 -0.66 18.41
N GLY A 56 -6.98 0.57 18.83
CA GLY A 56 -6.13 1.74 18.62
C GLY A 56 -4.77 1.61 19.30
N LEU A 57 -4.73 1.13 20.54
CA LEU A 57 -3.48 0.85 21.25
C LEU A 57 -2.65 -0.19 20.51
N PHE A 58 -3.27 -1.28 20.04
CA PHE A 58 -2.58 -2.32 19.28
C PHE A 58 -1.97 -1.76 17.98
N ILE A 59 -2.72 -0.95 17.23
CA ILE A 59 -2.20 -0.28 16.04
C ILE A 59 -1.03 0.64 16.40
N GLY A 60 -1.15 1.43 17.46
CA GLY A 60 -0.08 2.30 17.95
C GLY A 60 1.20 1.52 18.28
N LEU A 61 1.08 0.40 18.99
CA LEU A 61 2.20 -0.48 19.30
C LEU A 61 2.79 -1.14 18.05
N LEU A 62 1.96 -1.56 17.10
CA LEU A 62 2.39 -2.12 15.82
C LEU A 62 3.28 -1.13 15.06
N TYR A 63 2.86 0.14 14.94
CA TYR A 63 3.68 1.17 14.30
C TYR A 63 4.91 1.53 15.12
N HIS A 64 4.80 1.58 16.45
CA HIS A 64 5.92 1.91 17.33
C HIS A 64 7.07 0.89 17.23
N PHE A 65 6.75 -0.42 17.20
CA PHE A 65 7.79 -1.46 17.15
C PHE A 65 8.22 -1.84 15.74
N TYR A 66 7.31 -1.83 14.76
CA TYR A 66 7.58 -2.40 13.43
C TYR A 66 7.42 -1.41 12.27
N GLY A 67 6.74 -0.27 12.49
CA GLY A 67 6.30 0.64 11.43
C GLY A 67 6.85 2.07 11.48
N THR A 68 7.90 2.34 12.25
CA THR A 68 8.42 3.71 12.48
C THR A 68 8.82 4.46 11.21
N ASP A 69 9.31 3.76 10.20
CA ASP A 69 9.70 4.28 8.88
C ASP A 69 8.55 4.39 7.88
N VAL A 70 7.38 3.80 8.16
CA VAL A 70 6.19 3.81 7.30
C VAL A 70 4.99 4.55 7.93
N VAL A 71 5.11 5.01 9.17
CA VAL A 71 4.06 5.74 9.92
C VAL A 71 3.58 7.00 9.22
N LYS A 72 4.41 7.60 8.37
CA LYS A 72 4.05 8.77 7.55
C LYS A 72 2.97 8.46 6.50
N GLY A 73 2.74 7.19 6.17
CA GLY A 73 1.72 6.78 5.22
C GLY A 73 1.85 7.51 3.88
N ASN A 74 0.78 8.16 3.42
CA ASN A 74 0.77 8.87 2.14
C ASN A 74 1.83 9.98 2.03
N ASN A 75 2.20 10.62 3.15
CA ASN A 75 3.24 11.63 3.12
C ASN A 75 4.60 11.04 2.77
N LEU A 76 4.85 9.76 3.09
CA LEU A 76 6.07 9.08 2.66
C LEU A 76 6.12 8.92 1.13
N LEU A 77 4.99 8.59 0.50
CA LEU A 77 4.91 8.49 -0.96
C LEU A 77 5.23 9.84 -1.61
N LEU A 78 4.60 10.91 -1.12
CA LEU A 78 4.81 12.26 -1.64
C LEU A 78 6.27 12.71 -1.47
N GLU A 79 6.87 12.47 -0.29
CA GLU A 79 8.28 12.77 -0.03
C GLU A 79 9.22 12.05 -1.00
N GLU A 80 8.98 10.76 -1.27
CA GLU A 80 9.79 9.96 -2.19
C GLU A 80 9.53 10.27 -3.67
N TYR A 81 8.33 10.74 -4.02
CA TYR A 81 8.02 11.24 -5.35
C TYR A 81 8.72 12.58 -5.64
N GLU A 82 8.67 13.52 -4.68
CA GLU A 82 9.31 14.82 -4.83
C GLU A 82 10.84 14.70 -4.79
N ASN A 83 11.36 14.03 -3.77
CA ASN A 83 12.78 13.89 -3.48
C ASN A 83 13.16 12.40 -3.33
N PRO A 84 13.39 11.68 -4.45
CA PRO A 84 13.69 10.25 -4.43
C PRO A 84 14.97 9.96 -3.63
N LYS A 85 14.83 9.33 -2.46
CA LYS A 85 15.95 8.93 -1.59
C LYS A 85 16.06 7.42 -1.47
N LYS A 86 14.94 6.74 -1.20
CA LYS A 86 14.91 5.30 -0.97
C LYS A 86 13.57 4.73 -1.40
N THR A 87 13.56 3.47 -1.82
CA THR A 87 12.31 2.77 -2.14
C THR A 87 11.39 2.72 -0.91
N ILE A 88 10.09 2.86 -1.12
CA ILE A 88 9.06 2.69 -0.10
C ILE A 88 9.23 1.28 0.49
N PRO A 89 9.31 1.12 1.83
CA PRO A 89 9.47 -0.21 2.43
C PRO A 89 8.27 -1.11 2.13
N LEU A 90 8.50 -2.31 1.59
CA LEU A 90 7.41 -3.25 1.27
C LEU A 90 6.53 -3.60 2.47
N LYS A 91 7.09 -3.55 3.69
CA LYS A 91 6.35 -3.77 4.94
C LYS A 91 5.23 -2.76 5.20
N MET A 92 5.21 -1.63 4.49
CA MET A 92 4.10 -0.68 4.52
C MET A 92 2.78 -1.36 4.13
N ALA A 93 2.80 -2.22 3.11
CA ALA A 93 1.60 -2.89 2.62
C ALA A 93 0.90 -3.74 3.71
N PRO A 94 1.57 -4.71 4.37
CA PRO A 94 0.93 -5.50 5.41
C PRO A 94 0.58 -4.69 6.68
N ILE A 95 1.39 -3.70 7.06
CA ILE A 95 1.11 -2.88 8.26
C ILE A 95 -0.16 -2.06 8.06
N VAL A 96 -0.31 -1.37 6.91
CA VAL A 96 -1.47 -0.54 6.62
C VAL A 96 -2.71 -1.43 6.45
N LEU A 97 -2.59 -2.57 5.76
CA LEU A 97 -3.66 -3.57 5.65
C LEU A 97 -4.20 -3.98 7.02
N VAL A 98 -3.33 -4.47 7.91
CA VAL A 98 -3.73 -4.94 9.26
C VAL A 98 -4.33 -3.80 10.06
N SER A 99 -3.72 -2.61 10.02
CA SER A 99 -4.21 -1.45 10.77
C SER A 99 -5.61 -1.02 10.34
N THR A 100 -5.89 -1.02 9.03
CA THR A 100 -7.20 -0.66 8.50
C THR A 100 -8.24 -1.72 8.81
N LEU A 101 -7.91 -3.02 8.69
CA LEU A 101 -8.82 -4.11 9.07
C LEU A 101 -9.19 -4.02 10.55
N ILE A 102 -8.22 -3.77 11.44
CA ILE A 102 -8.46 -3.58 12.87
C ILE A 102 -9.34 -2.36 13.12
N THR A 103 -9.06 -1.26 12.44
CA THR A 103 -9.85 -0.02 12.57
C THR A 103 -11.30 -0.26 12.20
N HIS A 104 -11.58 -0.92 11.07
CA HIS A 104 -12.94 -1.24 10.65
C HIS A 104 -13.60 -2.29 11.53
N LEU A 105 -12.88 -3.33 11.97
CA LEU A 105 -13.41 -4.36 12.87
C LEU A 105 -13.93 -3.77 14.18
N PHE A 106 -13.18 -2.82 14.76
CA PHE A 106 -13.57 -2.16 16.00
C PHE A 106 -14.48 -0.93 15.80
N GLY A 107 -14.92 -0.67 14.56
CA GLY A 107 -15.87 0.40 14.26
C GLY A 107 -15.28 1.81 14.21
N GLY A 108 -13.96 1.94 14.01
CA GLY A 108 -13.32 3.20 13.70
C GLY A 108 -13.69 3.70 12.30
N SER A 109 -13.90 5.01 12.18
CA SER A 109 -14.20 5.66 10.90
C SER A 109 -12.90 5.94 10.14
N ALA A 110 -12.57 5.09 9.16
CA ALA A 110 -11.42 5.26 8.28
C ALA A 110 -11.80 5.04 6.81
N GLY A 111 -10.99 5.62 5.90
CA GLY A 111 -11.14 5.44 4.46
C GLY A 111 -10.36 4.24 3.96
N ARG A 112 -10.85 3.61 2.88
CA ARG A 112 -10.19 2.47 2.20
C ARG A 112 -9.21 2.89 1.10
N GLU A 113 -9.43 4.06 0.49
CA GLU A 113 -8.67 4.53 -0.69
C GLU A 113 -7.19 4.70 -0.36
N GLY A 114 -6.89 5.36 0.77
CA GLY A 114 -5.51 5.57 1.21
C GLY A 114 -4.75 4.26 1.42
N THR A 115 -5.39 3.23 1.96
CA THR A 115 -4.78 1.91 2.15
C THR A 115 -4.47 1.24 0.82
N ALA A 116 -5.42 1.24 -0.12
CA ALA A 116 -5.21 0.65 -1.45
C ALA A 116 -4.05 1.32 -2.19
N VAL A 117 -3.97 2.67 -2.15
CA VAL A 117 -2.86 3.43 -2.76
C VAL A 117 -1.53 3.12 -2.08
N GLN A 118 -1.47 3.15 -0.76
CA GLN A 118 -0.24 2.89 0.01
C GLN A 118 0.30 1.47 -0.22
N MET A 119 -0.58 0.47 -0.24
CA MET A 119 -0.19 -0.92 -0.56
C MET A 119 0.34 -1.02 -1.99
N SER A 120 -0.40 -0.44 -2.94
CA SER A 120 -0.05 -0.50 -4.37
C SER A 120 1.28 0.17 -4.66
N ALA A 121 1.54 1.34 -4.11
CA ALA A 121 2.80 2.05 -4.28
C ALA A 121 3.97 1.33 -3.60
N ALA A 122 3.78 0.79 -2.39
CA ALA A 122 4.82 0.02 -1.72
C ALA A 122 5.22 -1.23 -2.51
N ILE A 123 4.26 -1.87 -3.18
CA ILE A 123 4.49 -3.00 -4.10
C ILE A 123 5.19 -2.51 -5.37
N ALA A 124 4.65 -1.49 -6.03
CA ALA A 124 5.15 -0.95 -7.29
C ALA A 124 6.60 -0.48 -7.17
N ASP A 125 6.95 0.22 -6.09
CA ASP A 125 8.29 0.78 -5.92
C ASP A 125 9.39 -0.28 -5.68
N GLN A 126 9.03 -1.54 -5.34
CA GLN A 126 10.02 -2.63 -5.34
C GLN A 126 10.55 -2.93 -6.74
N PHE A 127 9.75 -2.66 -7.78
CA PHE A 127 10.13 -2.88 -9.17
C PHE A 127 11.23 -1.92 -9.62
N THR A 128 11.42 -0.80 -8.92
CA THR A 128 12.55 0.12 -9.12
C THR A 128 13.89 -0.62 -9.02
N GLY A 129 14.07 -1.42 -7.96
CA GLY A 129 15.30 -2.21 -7.77
C GLY A 129 15.42 -3.38 -8.74
N ILE A 130 14.31 -4.09 -8.99
CA ILE A 130 14.27 -5.27 -9.88
C ILE A 130 14.63 -4.89 -11.32
N PHE A 131 14.07 -3.80 -11.83
CA PHE A 131 14.26 -3.33 -13.21
C PHE A 131 15.35 -2.26 -13.35
N LYS A 132 16.07 -1.94 -12.27
CA LYS A 132 17.13 -0.92 -12.21
C LYS A 132 16.68 0.40 -12.84
N LEU A 133 15.52 0.88 -12.42
CA LEU A 133 14.93 2.13 -12.91
C LEU A 133 15.69 3.34 -12.35
N ASP A 134 15.78 4.39 -13.16
CA ASP A 134 16.31 5.67 -12.69
C ASP A 134 15.24 6.46 -11.91
N ASN A 135 15.62 7.63 -11.38
CA ASN A 135 14.69 8.45 -10.59
C ASN A 135 13.50 8.97 -11.41
N SER A 136 13.63 9.10 -12.73
CA SER A 136 12.54 9.57 -13.60
C SER A 136 11.55 8.44 -13.85
N ASP A 137 12.04 7.25 -14.20
CA ASP A 137 11.26 6.04 -14.38
C ASP A 137 10.56 5.65 -13.07
N ARG A 138 11.26 5.74 -11.93
CA ARG A 138 10.68 5.47 -10.60
C ARG A 138 9.47 6.35 -10.30
N LYS A 139 9.52 7.65 -10.60
CA LYS A 139 8.38 8.56 -10.39
C LYS A 139 7.14 8.20 -11.21
N THR A 140 7.29 7.40 -12.26
CA THR A 140 6.15 6.91 -13.05
C THR A 140 5.48 5.71 -12.35
N LEU A 141 6.17 5.03 -11.44
CA LEU A 141 5.63 3.89 -10.69
C LEU A 141 4.83 4.29 -9.45
N ILE A 142 5.16 5.43 -8.85
CA ILE A 142 4.60 5.96 -7.59
C ILE A 142 3.50 6.96 -7.93
#